data_AF-A0A8B6FIG8-F1
#
_entry.id   AF-A0A8B6FIG8-F1
#
_cell.length_a   1.000
_cell.length_b   1.000
_cell.length_c   1.000
_cell.angle_alpha   90.00
_cell.angle_beta   90.00
_cell.angle_gamma   90.00
#
_symmetry.space_group_name_H-M   'P 1'
#
loop_
_entity.id
_entity.type
_entity.pdbx_description
1 polymer ?
#
loop_
_entity_poly.entity_id
_entity_poly.type
_entity_poly.pdbx_seq_one_letter_code
_entity_poly.pdbx_strand_id
1 'polypeptide(L)'
;MEKRKCISIHPKGFIPLGESIISIHDEETQYSAFTIYSTELNMTYLLGTESNYDRTKVLEHLEKAQKITWKNAQLMDNMIKQLEDQGLQMAKQKQVYFDKLQSEISALSDEKQKTEELEQINSELAKEKAKLEQYHEELMKDYEQMKDELDNTIESMKTLEADSAELSQTLQEKDTMLKSLAKDKDRVLTQLQDKENLINREFEDLSQTREELKLALKQIEDDTQALLNDKSVAVDKLQENESIIQQLEEEKKSICDQATELKETIRDLRTQKEMTEAELKEEIVARMAAEKKLRDANISLDRLDTAVSLQTPNINHEIKEEMKTNVKNLKRFFEDLATEAAIDSDKPVIVKNSIHARKTIARRVKTMKLDRRKSNSIRIRSTNLEQVKMKLPRRAATTYMKGPISDEDLQELMNPNSRISISPNASIKTKVVFTEHL
;
A
#
# COMPACT_ATOMS: atom_id res chain seq x y z
N MET A 1 -7.71 -2.86 193.75
CA MET A 1 -6.88 -3.39 192.64
C MET A 1 -6.27 -4.70 193.08
N GLU A 2 -6.62 -5.82 192.45
CA GLU A 2 -5.95 -7.10 192.72
C GLU A 2 -4.98 -7.40 191.58
N LYS A 3 -3.69 -7.51 191.90
CA LYS A 3 -2.68 -7.94 190.93
C LYS A 3 -2.85 -9.45 190.71
N ARG A 4 -3.45 -9.83 189.58
CA ARG A 4 -3.45 -11.23 189.12
C ARG A 4 -2.01 -11.74 189.14
N LYS A 5 -1.74 -12.83 189.87
CA LYS A 5 -0.39 -13.41 189.97
C LYS A 5 -0.01 -14.06 188.64
N CYS A 6 0.65 -13.30 187.76
CA CYS A 6 1.25 -13.83 186.55
C CYS A 6 2.38 -14.80 186.93
N ILE A 7 2.13 -16.11 186.78
CA ILE A 7 3.14 -17.15 186.96
C ILE A 7 4.09 -17.07 185.75
N SER A 8 5.37 -16.79 185.97
CA SER A 8 6.34 -16.73 184.87
C SER A 8 6.78 -18.13 184.46
N ILE A 9 6.08 -18.71 183.49
CA ILE A 9 6.42 -19.99 182.89
C ILE A 9 7.43 -19.75 181.76
N HIS A 10 8.73 -19.87 182.07
CA HIS A 10 9.77 -19.91 181.05
C HIS A 10 9.97 -21.37 180.60
N PRO A 11 9.76 -21.71 179.32
CA PRO A 11 10.07 -23.05 178.83
C PRO A 11 11.56 -23.35 179.01
N LYS A 12 11.87 -24.56 179.49
CA LYS A 12 13.26 -25.03 179.74
C LYS A 12 13.76 -26.02 178.69
N GLY A 13 12.93 -26.36 177.72
CA GLY A 13 13.15 -27.32 176.65
C GLY A 13 11.82 -27.87 176.16
N PHE A 14 11.88 -28.79 175.20
CA PHE A 14 10.78 -29.66 174.80
C PHE A 14 11.32 -31.09 174.72
N ILE A 15 10.43 -32.08 174.84
CA ILE A 15 10.76 -33.50 174.61
C ILE A 15 9.95 -33.95 173.39
N PRO A 16 10.56 -34.42 172.29
CA PRO A 16 9.83 -34.86 171.12
C PRO A 16 9.19 -36.23 171.38
N LEU A 17 7.86 -36.23 171.53
CA LEU A 17 7.10 -37.43 171.91
C LEU A 17 6.75 -38.37 170.75
N GLY A 18 7.06 -38.03 169.49
CA GLY A 18 6.61 -38.79 168.31
C GLY A 18 6.98 -40.27 168.36
N GLU A 19 8.27 -40.57 168.48
CA GLU A 19 8.82 -41.92 168.60
C GLU A 19 9.31 -42.26 170.02
N SER A 20 8.98 -41.44 171.02
CA SER A 20 9.43 -41.69 172.39
C SER A 20 8.82 -42.97 172.97
N ILE A 21 9.65 -43.83 173.55
CA ILE A 21 9.24 -45.04 174.26
C ILE A 21 9.05 -44.66 175.74
N ILE A 22 7.89 -44.98 176.31
CA ILE A 22 7.56 -44.67 177.70
C ILE A 22 7.46 -45.97 178.50
N SER A 23 8.24 -46.06 179.58
CA SER A 23 8.30 -47.23 180.47
C SER A 23 8.02 -46.83 181.92
N ILE A 24 7.30 -47.68 182.65
CA ILE A 24 6.97 -47.48 184.06
C ILE A 24 8.10 -48.04 184.91
N HIS A 25 8.46 -47.34 186.00
CA HIS A 25 9.49 -47.79 186.95
C HIS A 25 8.85 -48.09 188.30
N ASP A 26 8.77 -49.37 188.65
CA ASP A 26 8.02 -49.89 189.82
C ASP A 26 8.97 -50.44 190.90
N GLU A 27 9.87 -49.59 191.39
CA GLU A 27 10.67 -49.83 192.60
C GLU A 27 10.03 -49.17 193.83
N GLU A 28 10.20 -49.77 195.02
CA GLU A 28 9.66 -49.29 196.31
C GLU A 28 10.36 -48.03 196.83
N THR A 29 10.30 -46.95 196.05
CA THR A 29 10.79 -45.62 196.41
C THR A 29 9.63 -44.70 196.79
N GLN A 30 9.91 -43.61 197.49
CA GLN A 30 8.89 -42.71 198.05
C GLN A 30 8.09 -41.92 196.99
N TYR A 31 8.43 -42.04 195.69
CA TYR A 31 7.81 -41.33 194.58
C TYR A 31 7.47 -42.29 193.44
N SER A 32 6.32 -42.13 192.80
CA SER A 32 5.95 -42.97 191.65
C SER A 32 6.67 -42.48 190.40
N ALA A 33 7.61 -43.27 189.88
CA ALA A 33 8.46 -42.86 188.75
C ALA A 33 8.12 -43.54 187.43
N PHE A 34 8.53 -42.92 186.33
CA PHE A 34 8.50 -43.45 184.97
C PHE A 34 9.63 -42.85 184.12
N THR A 35 9.98 -43.49 183.01
CA THR A 35 11.02 -43.06 182.07
C THR A 35 10.44 -42.80 180.68
N ILE A 36 10.97 -41.77 180.01
CA ILE A 36 10.73 -41.50 178.59
C ILE A 36 12.08 -41.62 177.87
N TYR A 37 12.23 -42.56 176.96
CA TYR A 37 13.37 -42.65 176.04
C TYR A 37 12.99 -42.05 174.69
N SER A 38 13.70 -41.01 174.24
CA SER A 38 13.51 -40.41 172.92
C SER A 38 14.49 -41.00 171.92
N THR A 39 14.01 -41.57 170.81
CA THR A 39 14.85 -42.08 169.70
C THR A 39 15.61 -40.95 169.02
N GLU A 40 14.91 -39.87 168.65
CA GLU A 40 15.43 -38.68 167.97
C GLU A 40 16.60 -38.04 168.72
N LEU A 41 16.51 -37.98 170.05
CA LEU A 41 17.56 -37.38 170.90
C LEU A 41 18.50 -38.41 171.53
N ASN A 42 18.24 -39.72 171.35
CA ASN A 42 18.94 -40.84 171.98
C ASN A 42 19.20 -40.63 173.50
N MET A 43 18.17 -40.21 174.23
CA MET A 43 18.25 -39.85 175.65
C MET A 43 17.06 -40.39 176.46
N THR A 44 17.35 -40.85 177.67
CA THR A 44 16.34 -41.30 178.66
C THR A 44 16.13 -40.23 179.73
N TYR A 45 14.91 -39.73 179.83
CA TYR A 45 14.44 -38.83 180.88
C TYR A 45 13.76 -39.64 181.99
N LEU A 46 14.23 -39.55 183.23
CA LEU A 46 13.56 -40.09 184.42
C LEU A 46 12.67 -39.01 185.04
N LEU A 47 11.40 -39.34 185.27
CA LEU A 47 10.39 -38.41 185.80
C LEU A 47 9.69 -39.04 187.00
N GLY A 48 9.75 -38.36 188.15
CA GLY A 48 9.03 -38.73 189.37
C GLY A 48 7.74 -37.93 189.54
N THR A 49 6.71 -38.53 190.13
CA THR A 49 5.47 -37.87 190.54
C THR A 49 5.15 -38.13 192.00
N GLU A 50 4.44 -37.19 192.63
CA GLU A 50 4.07 -37.24 194.06
C GLU A 50 3.07 -38.35 194.41
N SER A 51 2.33 -38.85 193.41
CA SER A 51 1.34 -39.92 193.56
C SER A 51 1.30 -40.84 192.35
N ASN A 52 0.92 -42.10 192.56
CA ASN A 52 0.69 -43.09 191.51
C ASN A 52 -0.49 -42.70 190.59
N TYR A 53 -1.48 -41.99 191.16
CA TYR A 53 -2.57 -41.38 190.40
C TYR A 53 -2.05 -40.35 189.39
N ASP A 54 -1.16 -39.46 189.82
CA ASP A 54 -0.57 -38.45 188.95
C ASP A 54 0.42 -39.05 187.96
N ARG A 55 1.15 -40.12 188.31
CA ARG A 55 1.93 -40.92 187.34
C ARG A 55 1.03 -41.41 186.22
N THR A 56 -0.05 -42.11 186.57
CA THR A 56 -1.00 -42.69 185.62
C THR A 56 -1.63 -41.61 184.73
N LYS A 57 -2.02 -40.48 185.33
CA LYS A 57 -2.59 -39.33 184.61
C LYS A 57 -1.59 -38.67 183.65
N VAL A 58 -0.33 -38.49 184.06
CA VAL A 58 0.71 -37.93 183.19
C VAL A 58 1.03 -38.88 182.04
N LEU A 59 1.16 -40.18 182.30
CA LEU A 59 1.33 -41.21 181.26
C LEU A 59 0.19 -41.17 180.23
N GLU A 60 -1.06 -41.10 180.68
CA GLU A 60 -2.25 -41.00 179.81
C GLU A 60 -2.22 -39.73 178.92
N HIS A 61 -1.72 -38.60 179.44
CA HIS A 61 -1.56 -37.37 178.66
C HIS A 61 -0.40 -37.45 177.67
N LEU A 62 0.70 -38.13 178.03
CA LEU A 62 1.84 -38.35 177.15
C LEU A 62 1.50 -39.30 175.99
N GLU A 63 0.78 -40.41 176.24
CA GLU A 63 0.30 -41.31 175.18
C GLU A 63 -0.63 -40.57 174.20
N LYS A 64 -1.57 -39.77 174.72
CA LYS A 64 -2.44 -38.90 173.91
C LYS A 64 -1.62 -37.91 173.07
N ALA A 65 -0.60 -37.28 173.67
CA ALA A 65 0.26 -36.32 172.96
C ALA A 65 1.09 -36.99 171.86
N GLN A 66 1.75 -38.13 172.14
CA GLN A 66 2.47 -38.94 171.15
C GLN A 66 1.56 -39.33 169.98
N LYS A 67 0.34 -39.82 170.28
CA LYS A 67 -0.66 -40.22 169.28
C LYS A 67 -1.14 -39.05 168.42
N ILE A 68 -1.14 -37.83 168.95
CA ILE A 68 -1.42 -36.60 168.18
C ILE A 68 -0.20 -36.22 167.33
N THR A 69 1.01 -36.23 167.89
CA THR A 69 2.26 -35.92 167.15
C THR A 69 2.45 -36.85 165.95
N TRP A 70 2.28 -38.16 166.13
CA TRP A 70 2.39 -39.16 165.06
C TRP A 70 1.33 -38.97 163.97
N LYS A 71 0.07 -38.70 164.35
CA LYS A 71 -1.00 -38.37 163.40
C LYS A 71 -0.73 -37.08 162.62
N ASN A 72 -0.16 -36.06 163.27
CA ASN A 72 0.18 -34.80 162.62
C ASN A 72 1.32 -34.99 161.62
N ALA A 73 2.35 -35.79 161.95
CA ALA A 73 3.41 -36.16 161.02
C ALA A 73 2.84 -36.88 159.79
N GLN A 74 2.00 -37.92 160.00
CA GLN A 74 1.33 -38.61 158.88
C GLN A 74 0.45 -37.69 158.02
N LEU A 75 -0.24 -36.72 158.63
CA LEU A 75 -1.04 -35.74 157.91
C LEU A 75 -0.16 -34.81 157.07
N MET A 76 0.99 -34.38 157.59
CA MET A 76 1.99 -33.60 156.84
C MET A 76 2.58 -34.41 155.68
N ASP A 77 3.01 -35.65 155.91
CA ASP A 77 3.53 -36.53 154.85
C ASP A 77 2.52 -36.74 153.71
N ASN A 78 1.24 -36.95 154.07
CA ASN A 78 0.17 -37.12 153.09
C ASN A 78 -0.15 -35.82 152.35
N MET A 79 -0.08 -34.66 153.03
CA MET A 79 -0.27 -33.35 152.41
C MET A 79 0.89 -33.00 151.47
N ILE A 80 2.14 -33.32 151.84
CA ILE A 80 3.32 -33.16 150.97
C ILE A 80 3.14 -34.00 149.71
N LYS A 81 2.84 -35.29 149.84
CA LYS A 81 2.59 -36.19 148.69
C LYS A 81 1.47 -35.67 147.79
N GLN A 82 0.37 -35.18 148.37
CA GLN A 82 -0.72 -34.58 147.58
C GLN A 82 -0.28 -33.34 146.80
N LEU A 83 0.58 -32.49 147.37
CA LEU A 83 1.12 -31.32 146.67
C LEU A 83 2.16 -31.70 145.61
N GLU A 84 2.96 -32.75 145.84
CA GLU A 84 3.90 -33.31 144.86
C GLU A 84 3.16 -33.95 143.68
N ASP A 85 2.13 -34.77 143.94
CA ASP A 85 1.26 -35.36 142.93
C ASP A 85 0.52 -34.29 142.11
N GLN A 86 -0.03 -33.26 142.77
CA GLN A 86 -0.66 -32.12 142.09
C GLN A 86 0.35 -31.34 141.24
N GLY A 87 1.54 -31.05 141.76
CA GLY A 87 2.61 -30.38 141.00
C GLY A 87 3.04 -31.17 139.77
N LEU A 88 3.21 -32.49 139.92
CA LEU A 88 3.52 -33.42 138.83
C LEU A 88 2.38 -33.51 137.81
N GLN A 89 1.12 -33.52 138.25
CA GLN A 89 -0.05 -33.51 137.38
C GLN A 89 -0.15 -32.18 136.60
N MET A 90 0.06 -31.04 137.25
CA MET A 90 0.06 -29.72 136.59
C MET A 90 1.21 -29.60 135.60
N ALA A 91 2.40 -30.12 135.90
CA ALA A 91 3.53 -30.18 134.97
C ALA A 91 3.21 -31.04 133.73
N LYS A 92 2.63 -32.24 133.93
CA LYS A 92 2.16 -33.11 132.84
C LYS A 92 1.08 -32.44 131.99
N GLN A 93 0.10 -31.79 132.60
CA GLN A 93 -0.95 -31.05 131.90
C GLN A 93 -0.36 -29.89 131.08
N LYS A 94 0.53 -29.07 131.67
CA LYS A 94 1.22 -27.99 130.99
C LYS A 94 1.99 -28.49 129.76
N GLN A 95 2.70 -29.62 129.88
CA GLN A 95 3.42 -30.21 128.75
C GLN A 95 2.44 -30.64 127.65
N VAL A 96 1.36 -31.37 127.98
CA VAL A 96 0.35 -31.79 127.00
C VAL A 96 -0.34 -30.61 126.30
N TYR A 97 -0.54 -29.47 126.99
CA TYR A 97 -1.02 -28.25 126.34
C TYR A 97 0.03 -27.61 125.41
N PHE A 98 1.30 -27.61 125.80
CA PHE A 98 2.40 -27.12 124.96
C PHE A 98 2.58 -27.97 123.70
N ASP A 99 2.61 -29.31 123.84
CA ASP A 99 2.74 -30.26 122.74
C ASP A 99 1.60 -30.10 121.72
N LYS A 100 0.37 -29.88 122.21
CA LYS A 100 -0.81 -29.60 121.37
C LYS A 100 -0.66 -28.29 120.61
N LEU A 101 -0.29 -27.20 121.28
CA LEU A 101 -0.09 -25.90 120.64
C LEU A 101 1.05 -25.96 119.60
N GLN A 102 2.13 -26.69 119.89
CA GLN A 102 3.22 -26.88 118.93
C GLN A 102 2.77 -27.70 117.70
N SER A 103 1.95 -28.73 117.90
CA SER A 103 1.35 -29.51 116.81
C SER A 103 0.39 -28.67 115.95
N GLU A 104 -0.45 -27.84 116.58
CA GLU A 104 -1.38 -26.93 115.91
C GLU A 104 -0.63 -25.83 115.12
N ILE A 105 0.42 -25.25 115.68
CA ILE A 105 1.31 -24.30 114.99
C ILE A 105 2.00 -24.97 113.78
N SER A 106 2.43 -26.23 113.90
CA SER A 106 3.02 -26.98 112.78
C SER A 106 1.99 -27.22 111.68
N ALA A 107 0.78 -27.67 112.03
CA ALA A 107 -0.28 -27.94 111.07
C ALA A 107 -0.73 -26.66 110.32
N LEU A 108 -0.84 -25.53 111.03
CA LEU A 108 -1.13 -24.22 110.43
C LEU A 108 0.01 -23.71 109.54
N SER A 109 1.27 -24.02 109.88
CA SER A 109 2.42 -23.71 109.01
C SER A 109 2.39 -24.55 107.73
N ASP A 110 2.11 -25.84 107.84
CA ASP A 110 1.99 -26.76 106.71
C ASP A 110 0.77 -26.46 105.83
N GLU A 111 -0.30 -25.91 106.39
CA GLU A 111 -1.47 -25.42 105.63
C GLU A 111 -1.14 -24.11 104.92
N LYS A 112 -0.53 -23.15 105.62
CA LYS A 112 -0.08 -21.88 105.04
C LYS A 112 0.87 -22.09 103.85
N GLN A 113 1.88 -22.96 103.98
CA GLN A 113 2.79 -23.27 102.87
C GLN A 113 2.02 -23.82 101.66
N LYS A 114 1.08 -24.76 101.85
CA LYS A 114 0.26 -25.29 100.75
C LYS A 114 -0.61 -24.20 100.11
N THR A 115 -1.14 -23.25 100.87
CA THR A 115 -1.89 -22.12 100.29
C THR A 115 -1.00 -21.19 99.46
N GLU A 116 0.25 -20.95 99.87
CA GLU A 116 1.22 -20.14 99.12
C GLU A 116 1.69 -20.85 97.85
N GLU A 117 1.93 -22.17 97.90
CA GLU A 117 2.24 -23.01 96.73
C GLU A 117 1.06 -23.02 95.73
N LEU A 118 -0.18 -23.17 96.21
CA LEU A 118 -1.38 -23.11 95.37
C LEU A 118 -1.61 -21.72 94.76
N GLU A 119 -1.34 -20.64 95.49
CA GLU A 119 -1.43 -19.27 94.96
C GLU A 119 -0.38 -19.02 93.87
N GLN A 120 0.86 -19.51 94.04
CA GLN A 120 1.88 -19.45 92.99
C GLN A 120 1.45 -20.22 91.73
N ILE A 121 1.02 -21.48 91.88
CA ILE A 121 0.55 -22.31 90.75
C ILE A 121 -0.62 -21.65 90.03
N ASN A 122 -1.58 -21.08 90.76
CA ASN A 122 -2.71 -20.35 90.18
C ASN A 122 -2.26 -19.08 89.45
N SER A 123 -1.26 -18.36 89.99
CA SER A 123 -0.65 -17.19 89.35
C SER A 123 0.12 -17.55 88.07
N GLU A 124 0.73 -18.73 88.00
CA GLU A 124 1.41 -19.23 86.79
C GLU A 124 0.41 -19.71 85.74
N LEU A 125 -0.58 -20.51 86.15
CA LEU A 125 -1.69 -20.97 85.29
C LEU A 125 -2.47 -19.79 84.67
N ALA A 126 -2.71 -18.71 85.43
CA ALA A 126 -3.35 -17.51 84.90
C ALA A 126 -2.52 -16.81 83.81
N LYS A 127 -1.18 -16.81 83.93
CA LYS A 127 -0.27 -16.25 82.92
C LYS A 127 -0.21 -17.13 81.67
N GLU A 128 -0.23 -18.45 81.83
CA GLU A 128 -0.28 -19.38 80.69
C GLU A 128 -1.61 -19.29 79.96
N LYS A 129 -2.72 -19.25 80.70
CA LYS A 129 -4.06 -19.03 80.14
C LYS A 129 -4.11 -17.74 79.31
N ALA A 130 -3.64 -16.61 79.86
CA ALA A 130 -3.64 -15.33 79.13
C ALA A 130 -2.81 -15.37 77.83
N LYS A 131 -1.68 -16.09 77.82
CA LYS A 131 -0.89 -16.31 76.59
C LYS A 131 -1.65 -17.17 75.56
N LEU A 132 -2.33 -18.23 76.01
CA LEU A 132 -3.13 -19.09 75.13
C LEU A 132 -4.33 -18.34 74.54
N GLU A 133 -4.96 -17.46 75.33
CA GLU A 133 -6.02 -16.57 74.86
C GLU A 133 -5.49 -15.56 73.82
N GLN A 134 -4.31 -14.95 74.04
CA GLN A 134 -3.65 -14.10 73.03
C GLN A 134 -3.33 -14.86 71.74
N TYR A 135 -2.67 -16.02 71.82
CA TYR A 135 -2.35 -16.81 70.62
C TYR A 135 -3.60 -17.29 69.87
N HIS A 136 -4.72 -17.50 70.58
CA HIS A 136 -5.99 -17.82 69.95
C HIS A 136 -6.59 -16.60 69.21
N GLU A 137 -6.54 -15.40 69.81
CA GLU A 137 -6.99 -14.15 69.17
C GLU A 137 -6.15 -13.82 67.91
N GLU A 138 -4.83 -13.95 68.00
CA GLU A 138 -3.90 -13.80 66.87
C GLU A 138 -4.22 -14.80 65.75
N LEU A 139 -4.38 -16.10 66.07
CA LEU A 139 -4.69 -17.13 65.08
C LEU A 139 -6.08 -16.98 64.45
N MET A 140 -7.08 -16.51 65.21
CA MET A 140 -8.42 -16.22 64.69
C MET A 140 -8.40 -15.05 63.71
N LYS A 141 -7.65 -14.00 64.02
CA LYS A 141 -7.45 -12.85 63.14
C LYS A 141 -6.71 -13.25 61.85
N ASP A 142 -5.66 -14.04 61.94
CA ASP A 142 -4.92 -14.55 60.78
C ASP A 142 -5.82 -15.45 59.91
N TYR A 143 -6.72 -16.23 60.51
CA TYR A 143 -7.72 -17.03 59.80
C TYR A 143 -8.75 -16.15 59.07
N GLU A 144 -9.27 -15.10 59.71
CA GLU A 144 -10.19 -14.15 59.07
C GLU A 144 -9.51 -13.41 57.91
N GLN A 145 -8.26 -12.96 58.07
CA GLN A 145 -7.48 -12.34 57.00
C GLN A 145 -7.25 -13.30 55.82
N MET A 146 -6.83 -14.54 56.08
CA MET A 146 -6.63 -15.55 55.05
C MET A 146 -7.92 -15.92 54.31
N LYS A 147 -9.06 -15.93 55.02
CA LYS A 147 -10.38 -16.15 54.43
C LYS A 147 -10.75 -14.99 53.49
N ASP A 148 -10.57 -13.75 53.93
CA ASP A 148 -10.89 -12.58 53.12
C ASP A 148 -9.94 -12.46 51.90
N GLU A 149 -8.64 -12.77 52.03
CA GLU A 149 -7.71 -12.89 50.89
C GLU A 149 -8.15 -13.98 49.89
N LEU A 150 -8.66 -15.11 50.38
CA LEU A 150 -9.20 -16.19 49.54
C LEU A 150 -10.48 -15.74 48.80
N ASP A 151 -11.42 -15.10 49.49
CA ASP A 151 -12.66 -14.57 48.88
C ASP A 151 -12.34 -13.51 47.80
N ASN A 152 -11.40 -12.59 48.07
CA ASN A 152 -10.88 -11.62 47.09
C ASN A 152 -10.20 -12.29 45.89
N THR A 153 -9.46 -13.38 46.12
CA THR A 153 -8.81 -14.17 45.06
C THR A 153 -9.86 -14.86 44.18
N ILE A 154 -10.91 -15.41 44.78
CA ILE A 154 -12.04 -16.05 44.09
C ILE A 154 -12.82 -15.04 43.24
N GLU A 155 -13.02 -13.81 43.73
CA GLU A 155 -13.64 -12.74 42.93
C GLU A 155 -12.74 -12.32 41.75
N SER A 156 -11.44 -12.14 42.00
CA SER A 156 -10.44 -11.82 40.95
C SER A 156 -10.33 -12.91 39.88
N MET A 157 -10.51 -14.19 40.24
CA MET A 157 -10.58 -15.29 39.27
C MET A 157 -11.84 -15.21 38.41
N LYS A 158 -13.01 -14.91 39.00
CA LYS A 158 -14.28 -14.77 38.24
C LYS A 158 -14.24 -13.63 37.23
N THR A 159 -13.61 -12.50 37.57
CA THR A 159 -13.44 -11.40 36.60
C THR A 159 -12.51 -11.80 35.46
N LEU A 160 -11.39 -12.49 35.76
CA LEU A 160 -10.49 -13.00 34.72
C LEU A 160 -11.15 -14.08 33.82
N GLU A 161 -12.03 -14.91 34.36
CA GLU A 161 -12.83 -15.85 33.58
C GLU A 161 -13.83 -15.13 32.65
N ALA A 162 -14.46 -14.05 33.12
CA ALA A 162 -15.34 -13.21 32.30
C ALA A 162 -14.58 -12.47 31.19
N ASP A 163 -13.46 -11.81 31.52
CA ASP A 163 -12.58 -11.14 30.55
C ASP A 163 -12.06 -12.12 29.48
N SER A 164 -11.69 -13.34 29.90
CA SER A 164 -11.27 -14.41 28.99
C SER A 164 -12.40 -14.88 28.07
N ALA A 165 -13.66 -14.88 28.54
CA ALA A 165 -14.82 -15.22 27.71
C ALA A 165 -15.13 -14.11 26.70
N GLU A 166 -15.11 -12.83 27.10
CA GLU A 166 -15.31 -11.68 26.20
C GLU A 166 -14.21 -11.59 25.13
N LEU A 167 -12.94 -11.81 25.53
CA LEU A 167 -11.82 -11.85 24.59
C LEU A 167 -11.93 -13.03 23.60
N SER A 168 -12.39 -14.19 24.07
CA SER A 168 -12.63 -15.37 23.22
C SER A 168 -13.75 -15.13 22.20
N GLN A 169 -14.88 -14.54 22.64
CA GLN A 169 -15.96 -14.12 21.74
C GLN A 169 -15.45 -13.09 20.72
N THR A 170 -14.75 -12.05 21.18
CA THR A 170 -14.19 -11.01 20.31
C THR A 170 -13.24 -11.60 19.26
N LEU A 171 -12.39 -12.56 19.65
CA LEU A 171 -11.48 -13.25 18.74
C LEU A 171 -12.26 -14.08 17.69
N GLN A 172 -13.32 -14.77 18.09
CA GLN A 172 -14.21 -15.51 17.18
C GLN A 172 -14.94 -14.57 16.20
N GLU A 173 -15.41 -13.41 16.66
CA GLU A 173 -16.00 -12.38 15.80
C GLU A 173 -14.98 -11.84 14.78
N LYS A 174 -13.73 -11.58 15.18
CA LYS A 174 -12.68 -11.16 14.24
C LYS A 174 -12.29 -12.27 13.26
N ASP A 175 -12.21 -13.52 13.68
CA ASP A 175 -11.96 -14.68 12.80
C ASP A 175 -13.08 -14.85 11.76
N THR A 176 -14.36 -14.74 12.15
CA THR A 176 -15.47 -14.80 11.19
C THR A 176 -15.48 -13.61 10.22
N MET A 177 -15.12 -12.40 10.68
CA MET A 177 -14.94 -11.22 9.82
C MET A 177 -13.75 -11.35 8.86
N LEU A 178 -12.65 -11.98 9.28
CA LEU A 178 -11.50 -12.27 8.39
C LEU A 178 -11.87 -13.34 7.35
N LYS A 179 -12.67 -14.34 7.72
CA LYS A 179 -13.17 -15.38 6.81
C LYS A 179 -14.15 -14.84 5.77
N SER A 180 -15.03 -13.91 6.13
CA SER A 180 -15.90 -13.22 5.16
C SER A 180 -15.10 -12.29 4.25
N LEU A 181 -14.16 -11.51 4.79
CA LEU A 181 -13.28 -10.63 4.01
C LEU A 181 -12.39 -11.41 3.03
N ALA A 182 -11.86 -12.57 3.43
CA ALA A 182 -11.12 -13.46 2.52
C ALA A 182 -12.00 -13.94 1.36
N LYS A 183 -13.23 -14.39 1.64
CA LYS A 183 -14.20 -14.81 0.62
C LYS A 183 -14.60 -13.66 -0.32
N ASP A 184 -14.75 -12.45 0.20
CA ASP A 184 -15.04 -11.25 -0.59
C ASP A 184 -13.83 -10.85 -1.47
N LYS A 185 -12.61 -10.94 -0.94
CA LYS A 185 -11.36 -10.75 -1.70
C LYS A 185 -11.27 -11.75 -2.86
N ASP A 186 -11.51 -13.03 -2.60
CA ASP A 186 -11.41 -14.08 -3.62
C ASP A 186 -12.48 -13.89 -4.72
N ARG A 187 -13.70 -13.46 -4.35
CA ARG A 187 -14.74 -13.06 -5.34
C ARG A 187 -14.31 -11.84 -6.18
N VAL A 188 -13.62 -10.86 -5.58
CA VAL A 188 -13.11 -9.70 -6.34
C VAL A 188 -11.97 -10.11 -7.27
N LEU A 189 -11.10 -11.04 -6.85
CA LEU A 189 -10.04 -11.58 -7.70
C LEU A 189 -10.59 -12.33 -8.91
N THR A 190 -11.57 -13.21 -8.74
CA THR A 190 -12.19 -13.89 -9.90
C THR A 190 -12.88 -12.90 -10.83
N GLN A 191 -13.61 -11.92 -10.29
CA GLN A 191 -14.23 -10.85 -11.10
C GLN A 191 -13.22 -9.96 -11.84
N LEU A 192 -11.97 -9.85 -11.37
CA LEU A 192 -10.90 -9.16 -12.09
C LEU A 192 -10.30 -10.05 -13.17
N GLN A 193 -10.05 -11.33 -12.88
CA GLN A 193 -9.59 -12.31 -13.87
C GLN A 193 -10.62 -12.51 -15.01
N ASP A 194 -11.92 -12.54 -14.71
CA ASP A 194 -12.97 -12.62 -15.74
C ASP A 194 -12.98 -11.40 -16.66
N LYS A 195 -12.71 -10.20 -16.12
CA LYS A 195 -12.58 -8.95 -16.90
C LYS A 195 -11.30 -8.90 -17.72
N GLU A 196 -10.18 -9.33 -17.15
CA GLU A 196 -8.89 -9.45 -17.85
C GLU A 196 -9.02 -10.42 -19.03
N ASN A 197 -9.63 -11.59 -18.81
CA ASN A 197 -9.95 -12.55 -19.87
C ASN A 197 -10.91 -12.00 -20.94
N LEU A 198 -11.84 -11.11 -20.57
CA LEU A 198 -12.73 -10.44 -21.54
C LEU A 198 -11.95 -9.40 -22.36
N ILE A 199 -11.19 -8.53 -21.70
CA ILE A 199 -10.35 -7.50 -22.35
C ILE A 199 -9.33 -8.13 -23.30
N ASN A 200 -8.74 -9.27 -22.92
CA ASN A 200 -7.79 -9.99 -23.78
C ASN A 200 -8.46 -10.53 -25.06
N ARG A 201 -9.71 -11.02 -24.98
CA ARG A 201 -10.49 -11.41 -26.17
C ARG A 201 -10.88 -10.20 -27.03
N GLU A 202 -11.39 -9.14 -26.42
CA GLU A 202 -11.71 -7.90 -27.13
C GLU A 202 -10.47 -7.31 -27.82
N PHE A 203 -9.29 -7.41 -27.19
CA PHE A 203 -8.01 -7.03 -27.80
C PHE A 203 -7.60 -7.95 -28.95
N GLU A 204 -7.81 -9.26 -28.84
CA GLU A 204 -7.53 -10.23 -29.91
C GLU A 204 -8.45 -10.02 -31.12
N ASP A 205 -9.76 -9.83 -30.90
CA ASP A 205 -10.75 -9.46 -31.93
C ASP A 205 -10.41 -8.11 -32.60
N LEU A 206 -10.03 -7.09 -31.81
CA LEU A 206 -9.60 -5.78 -32.33
C LEU A 206 -8.26 -5.84 -33.06
N SER A 207 -7.37 -6.77 -32.66
CA SER A 207 -6.09 -7.01 -33.34
C SER A 207 -6.30 -7.72 -34.68
N GLN A 208 -7.17 -8.73 -34.73
CA GLN A 208 -7.54 -9.41 -35.98
C GLN A 208 -8.21 -8.43 -36.96
N THR A 209 -9.26 -7.72 -36.54
CA THR A 209 -9.95 -6.76 -37.40
C THR A 209 -9.04 -5.60 -37.85
N ARG A 210 -8.07 -5.18 -37.01
CA ARG A 210 -7.01 -4.23 -37.41
C ARG A 210 -6.11 -4.79 -38.51
N GLU A 211 -5.69 -6.06 -38.43
CA GLU A 211 -4.84 -6.67 -39.45
C GLU A 211 -5.61 -6.94 -40.75
N GLU A 212 -6.89 -7.34 -40.66
CA GLU A 212 -7.80 -7.44 -41.81
C GLU A 212 -7.97 -6.08 -42.52
N LEU A 213 -8.22 -4.99 -41.77
CA LEU A 213 -8.29 -3.63 -42.30
C LEU A 213 -6.95 -3.18 -42.93
N LYS A 214 -5.81 -3.57 -42.34
CA LYS A 214 -4.47 -3.27 -42.86
C LYS A 214 -4.18 -4.03 -44.16
N LEU A 215 -4.63 -5.28 -44.29
CA LEU A 215 -4.58 -6.04 -45.55
C LEU A 215 -5.50 -5.41 -46.62
N ALA A 216 -6.71 -4.99 -46.25
CA ALA A 216 -7.64 -4.32 -47.16
C ALA A 216 -7.11 -2.95 -47.64
N LEU A 217 -6.53 -2.14 -46.75
CA LEU A 217 -5.86 -0.89 -47.10
C LEU A 217 -4.70 -1.13 -48.07
N LYS A 218 -3.86 -2.13 -47.80
CA LYS A 218 -2.76 -2.48 -48.70
C LYS A 218 -3.25 -2.94 -50.08
N GLN A 219 -4.34 -3.72 -50.15
CA GLN A 219 -4.94 -4.08 -51.43
C GLN A 219 -5.40 -2.83 -52.20
N ILE A 220 -5.99 -1.84 -51.53
CA ILE A 220 -6.38 -0.56 -52.15
C ILE A 220 -5.14 0.24 -52.60
N GLU A 221 -4.03 0.21 -51.88
CA GLU A 221 -2.74 0.81 -52.30
C GLU A 221 -2.18 0.11 -53.56
N ASP A 222 -2.16 -1.23 -53.58
CA ASP A 222 -1.71 -2.03 -54.73
C ASP A 222 -2.63 -1.81 -55.97
N ASP A 223 -3.96 -1.79 -55.78
CA ASP A 223 -4.97 -1.53 -56.84
C ASP A 223 -4.89 -0.09 -57.39
N THR A 224 -4.73 0.91 -56.51
CA THR A 224 -4.61 2.31 -56.95
C THR A 224 -3.28 2.58 -57.66
N GLN A 225 -2.20 1.89 -57.27
CA GLN A 225 -0.93 1.94 -58.00
C GLN A 225 -1.04 1.27 -59.38
N ALA A 226 -1.81 0.19 -59.52
CA ALA A 226 -2.12 -0.40 -60.83
C ALA A 226 -2.92 0.57 -61.72
N LEU A 227 -3.97 1.20 -61.19
CA LEU A 227 -4.78 2.20 -61.90
C LEU A 227 -3.96 3.44 -62.30
N LEU A 228 -2.97 3.85 -61.52
CA LEU A 228 -2.04 4.93 -61.89
C LEU A 228 -1.12 4.54 -63.06
N ASN A 229 -0.67 3.28 -63.10
CA ASN A 229 0.13 2.77 -64.23
C ASN A 229 -0.71 2.71 -65.51
N ASP A 230 -1.93 2.16 -65.44
CA ASP A 230 -2.86 2.09 -66.57
C ASP A 230 -3.24 3.49 -67.08
N LYS A 231 -3.44 4.45 -66.17
CA LYS A 231 -3.64 5.87 -66.49
C LYS A 231 -2.45 6.46 -67.25
N SER A 232 -1.20 6.14 -66.86
CA SER A 232 -0.01 6.59 -67.60
C SER A 232 -0.04 6.04 -69.02
N VAL A 233 -0.21 4.72 -69.18
CA VAL A 233 -0.27 4.06 -70.49
C VAL A 233 -1.41 4.60 -71.38
N ALA A 234 -2.54 4.99 -70.78
CA ALA A 234 -3.63 5.65 -71.49
C ALA A 234 -3.27 7.09 -71.93
N VAL A 235 -2.58 7.87 -71.09
CA VAL A 235 -2.10 9.21 -71.44
C VAL A 235 -1.01 9.15 -72.53
N ASP A 236 -0.06 8.22 -72.43
CA ASP A 236 1.00 8.04 -73.42
C ASP A 236 0.41 7.71 -74.81
N LYS A 237 -0.59 6.82 -74.86
CA LYS A 237 -1.36 6.51 -76.08
C LYS A 237 -2.19 7.70 -76.59
N LEU A 238 -2.70 8.56 -75.72
CA LEU A 238 -3.40 9.77 -76.15
C LEU A 238 -2.42 10.78 -76.78
N GLN A 239 -1.23 10.97 -76.21
CA GLN A 239 -0.19 11.81 -76.81
C GLN A 239 0.32 11.27 -78.15
N GLU A 240 0.47 9.95 -78.29
CA GLU A 240 0.77 9.31 -79.58
C GLU A 240 -0.32 9.58 -80.62
N ASN A 241 -1.60 9.41 -80.25
CA ASN A 241 -2.73 9.73 -81.12
C ASN A 241 -2.81 11.23 -81.47
N GLU A 242 -2.54 12.14 -80.54
CA GLU A 242 -2.47 13.59 -80.81
C GLU A 242 -1.35 13.91 -81.82
N SER A 243 -0.19 13.25 -81.71
CA SER A 243 0.90 13.40 -82.69
C SER A 243 0.51 12.89 -84.08
N ILE A 244 -0.18 11.75 -84.16
CA ILE A 244 -0.71 11.19 -85.42
C ILE A 244 -1.77 12.13 -86.02
N ILE A 245 -2.66 12.70 -85.21
CA ILE A 245 -3.66 13.67 -85.67
C ILE A 245 -2.98 14.94 -86.22
N GLN A 246 -1.95 15.47 -85.55
CA GLN A 246 -1.19 16.61 -86.04
C GLN A 246 -0.52 16.33 -87.39
N GLN A 247 0.10 15.16 -87.56
CA GLN A 247 0.69 14.74 -88.84
C GLN A 247 -0.38 14.64 -89.94
N LEU A 248 -1.55 14.04 -89.66
CA LEU A 248 -2.66 13.95 -90.60
C LEU A 248 -3.28 15.33 -90.95
N GLU A 249 -3.26 16.29 -90.02
CA GLU A 249 -3.66 17.67 -90.33
C GLU A 249 -2.64 18.41 -91.19
N GLU A 250 -1.33 18.18 -90.99
CA GLU A 250 -0.28 18.72 -91.88
C GLU A 250 -0.34 18.11 -93.28
N GLU A 251 -0.56 16.79 -93.41
CA GLU A 251 -0.78 16.13 -94.70
C GLU A 251 -2.03 16.65 -95.41
N LYS A 252 -3.17 16.70 -94.69
CA LYS A 252 -4.43 17.25 -95.21
C LYS A 252 -4.27 18.69 -95.67
N LYS A 253 -3.53 19.52 -94.93
CA LYS A 253 -3.21 20.90 -95.31
C LYS A 253 -2.34 20.95 -96.57
N SER A 254 -1.28 20.14 -96.65
CA SER A 254 -0.43 20.02 -97.84
C SER A 254 -1.23 19.62 -99.08
N ILE A 255 -2.17 18.69 -98.94
CA ILE A 255 -3.10 18.27 -100.01
C ILE A 255 -4.06 19.41 -100.38
N CYS A 256 -4.57 20.19 -99.41
CA CYS A 256 -5.39 21.38 -99.68
C CYS A 256 -4.60 22.46 -100.42
N ASP A 257 -3.36 22.76 -100.00
CA ASP A 257 -2.50 23.76 -100.63
C ASP A 257 -2.20 23.36 -102.09
N GLN A 258 -1.83 22.09 -102.34
CA GLN A 258 -1.67 21.53 -103.69
C GLN A 258 -2.97 21.61 -104.52
N ALA A 259 -4.12 21.31 -103.92
CA ALA A 259 -5.42 21.42 -104.59
C ALA A 259 -5.83 22.88 -104.89
N THR A 260 -5.31 23.87 -104.15
CA THR A 260 -5.47 25.29 -104.50
C THR A 260 -4.53 25.73 -105.62
N GLU A 261 -3.26 25.30 -105.63
CA GLU A 261 -2.32 25.58 -106.73
C GLU A 261 -2.79 24.96 -108.06
N LEU A 262 -3.37 23.75 -108.02
CA LEU A 262 -4.03 23.12 -109.17
C LEU A 262 -5.28 23.90 -109.64
N LYS A 263 -6.05 24.50 -108.73
CA LYS A 263 -7.19 25.36 -109.09
C LYS A 263 -6.75 26.70 -109.69
N GLU A 264 -5.68 27.32 -109.17
CA GLU A 264 -5.13 28.54 -109.74
C GLU A 264 -4.51 28.31 -111.12
N THR A 265 -3.78 27.22 -111.33
CA THR A 265 -3.21 26.89 -112.65
C THR A 265 -4.31 26.55 -113.67
N ILE A 266 -5.37 25.85 -113.29
CA ILE A 266 -6.57 25.67 -114.14
C ILE A 266 -7.24 27.02 -114.46
N ARG A 267 -7.25 27.98 -113.52
CA ARG A 267 -7.80 29.33 -113.73
C ARG A 267 -6.94 30.17 -114.68
N ASP A 268 -5.62 30.22 -114.50
CA ASP A 268 -4.70 30.92 -115.41
C ASP A 268 -4.81 30.32 -116.83
N LEU A 269 -4.84 28.99 -116.98
CA LEU A 269 -5.07 28.32 -118.27
C LEU A 269 -6.43 28.67 -118.90
N ARG A 270 -7.50 28.77 -118.10
CA ARG A 270 -8.83 29.14 -118.58
C ARG A 270 -8.89 30.59 -119.07
N THR A 271 -8.31 31.54 -118.32
CA THR A 271 -8.24 32.94 -118.77
C THR A 271 -7.35 33.10 -119.99
N GLN A 272 -6.26 32.32 -120.10
CA GLN A 272 -5.42 32.28 -121.29
C GLN A 272 -6.16 31.72 -122.52
N LYS A 273 -7.01 30.70 -122.33
CA LYS A 273 -7.91 30.20 -123.38
C LYS A 273 -8.90 31.28 -123.83
N GLU A 274 -9.61 31.90 -122.88
CA GLU A 274 -10.63 32.92 -123.15
C GLU A 274 -10.03 34.15 -123.88
N MET A 275 -8.78 34.54 -123.56
CA MET A 275 -8.00 35.51 -124.35
C MET A 275 -7.79 35.06 -125.80
N THR A 276 -7.27 33.84 -126.03
CA THR A 276 -7.01 33.35 -127.40
C THR A 276 -8.29 33.12 -128.22
N GLU A 277 -9.41 32.80 -127.59
CA GLU A 277 -10.72 32.69 -128.25
C GLU A 277 -11.32 34.08 -128.60
N ALA A 278 -10.90 35.14 -127.91
CA ALA A 278 -11.23 36.52 -128.29
C ALA A 278 -10.36 37.01 -129.46
N GLU A 279 -9.04 36.84 -129.38
CA GLU A 279 -8.10 37.17 -130.47
C GLU A 279 -8.52 36.48 -131.80
N LEU A 280 -8.86 35.19 -131.75
CA LEU A 280 -9.30 34.44 -132.94
C LEU A 280 -10.63 34.95 -133.51
N LYS A 281 -11.54 35.48 -132.68
CA LYS A 281 -12.80 36.06 -133.16
C LYS A 281 -12.60 37.40 -133.87
N GLU A 282 -11.71 38.26 -133.37
CA GLU A 282 -11.37 39.52 -134.04
C GLU A 282 -10.71 39.26 -135.41
N GLU A 283 -9.78 38.30 -135.47
CA GLU A 283 -9.13 37.85 -136.72
C GLU A 283 -10.16 37.34 -137.76
N ILE A 284 -11.13 36.51 -137.33
CA ILE A 284 -12.21 36.02 -138.22
C ILE A 284 -13.08 37.17 -138.73
N VAL A 285 -13.45 38.14 -137.87
CA VAL A 285 -14.25 39.31 -138.28
C VAL A 285 -13.49 40.20 -139.27
N ALA A 286 -12.19 40.43 -139.05
CA ALA A 286 -11.32 41.16 -139.97
C ALA A 286 -11.23 40.45 -141.34
N ARG A 287 -11.05 39.13 -141.35
CA ARG A 287 -10.99 38.31 -142.57
C ARG A 287 -12.29 38.37 -143.39
N MET A 288 -13.45 38.26 -142.74
CA MET A 288 -14.75 38.40 -143.43
C MET A 288 -14.93 39.78 -144.07
N ALA A 289 -14.46 40.85 -143.42
CA ALA A 289 -14.53 42.21 -143.96
C ALA A 289 -13.63 42.38 -145.22
N ALA A 290 -12.45 41.74 -145.23
CA ALA A 290 -11.55 41.73 -146.38
C ALA A 290 -12.14 40.95 -147.58
N GLU A 291 -12.68 39.75 -147.35
CA GLU A 291 -13.32 38.94 -148.41
C GLU A 291 -14.53 39.62 -149.07
N LYS A 292 -15.26 40.46 -148.33
CA LYS A 292 -16.35 41.25 -148.89
C LYS A 292 -15.80 42.32 -149.84
N LYS A 293 -14.79 43.10 -149.41
CA LYS A 293 -14.14 44.12 -150.22
C LYS A 293 -13.55 43.57 -151.52
N LEU A 294 -12.93 42.38 -151.47
CA LEU A 294 -12.40 41.70 -152.67
C LEU A 294 -13.49 41.36 -153.69
N ARG A 295 -14.66 40.88 -153.24
CA ARG A 295 -15.81 40.61 -154.14
C ARG A 295 -16.33 41.88 -154.81
N ASP A 296 -16.50 42.96 -154.04
CA ASP A 296 -17.00 44.24 -154.57
C ASP A 296 -16.05 44.85 -155.61
N ALA A 297 -14.73 44.70 -155.41
CA ALA A 297 -13.71 45.11 -156.38
C ALA A 297 -13.75 44.25 -157.67
N ASN A 298 -13.88 42.92 -157.55
CA ASN A 298 -13.87 42.02 -158.69
C ASN A 298 -15.08 42.24 -159.63
N ILE A 299 -16.27 42.46 -159.05
CA ILE A 299 -17.50 42.83 -159.80
C ILE A 299 -17.33 44.17 -160.54
N SER A 300 -16.52 45.08 -160.01
CA SER A 300 -16.25 46.38 -160.63
C SER A 300 -15.29 46.27 -161.84
N LEU A 301 -14.32 45.36 -161.78
CA LEU A 301 -13.41 45.06 -162.91
C LEU A 301 -14.14 44.34 -164.05
N ASP A 302 -14.98 43.35 -163.75
CA ASP A 302 -15.70 42.54 -164.74
C ASP A 302 -16.67 43.38 -165.61
N ARG A 303 -17.29 44.40 -165.00
CA ARG A 303 -18.08 45.43 -165.69
C ARG A 303 -17.25 46.30 -166.63
N LEU A 304 -15.98 46.57 -166.29
CA LEU A 304 -15.07 47.37 -167.11
C LEU A 304 -14.59 46.59 -168.35
N ASP A 305 -14.22 45.32 -168.16
CA ASP A 305 -13.79 44.38 -169.22
C ASP A 305 -14.93 44.17 -170.25
N THR A 306 -16.17 44.04 -169.74
CA THR A 306 -17.39 43.96 -170.56
C THR A 306 -17.66 45.23 -171.36
N ALA A 307 -17.47 46.42 -170.77
CA ALA A 307 -17.71 47.70 -171.44
C ALA A 307 -16.72 47.97 -172.58
N VAL A 308 -15.44 47.67 -172.38
CA VAL A 308 -14.38 47.82 -173.41
C VAL A 308 -14.57 46.84 -174.58
N SER A 309 -15.30 45.74 -174.36
CA SER A 309 -15.49 44.69 -175.37
C SER A 309 -16.60 44.97 -176.39
N LEU A 310 -17.58 45.84 -176.09
CA LEU A 310 -18.88 45.87 -176.81
C LEU A 310 -19.24 47.17 -177.55
N GLN A 311 -18.46 48.25 -177.40
CA GLN A 311 -18.57 49.50 -178.19
C GLN A 311 -17.15 49.99 -178.53
N THR A 312 -16.82 50.71 -179.61
CA THR A 312 -17.61 51.51 -180.59
C THR A 312 -16.96 51.36 -181.98
N PRO A 313 -17.68 51.38 -183.12
CA PRO A 313 -17.12 51.10 -184.45
C PRO A 313 -16.35 52.28 -185.10
N ASN A 314 -15.70 53.16 -184.32
CA ASN A 314 -15.14 54.43 -184.83
C ASN A 314 -13.87 54.89 -184.09
N ILE A 315 -12.99 53.96 -183.69
CA ILE A 315 -11.74 54.22 -182.96
C ILE A 315 -10.58 53.54 -183.70
N ASN A 316 -9.44 54.24 -183.84
CA ASN A 316 -8.25 53.70 -184.49
C ASN A 316 -7.77 52.38 -183.86
N HIS A 317 -7.28 51.47 -184.69
CA HIS A 317 -6.94 50.11 -184.28
C HIS A 317 -5.86 50.06 -183.18
N GLU A 318 -4.90 50.99 -183.22
CA GLU A 318 -3.85 51.12 -182.19
C GLU A 318 -4.45 51.42 -180.81
N ILE A 319 -5.30 52.45 -180.69
CA ILE A 319 -5.94 52.86 -179.43
C ILE A 319 -6.79 51.72 -178.84
N LYS A 320 -7.42 50.90 -179.70
CA LYS A 320 -8.23 49.77 -179.24
C LYS A 320 -7.39 48.63 -178.64
N GLU A 321 -6.26 48.28 -179.26
CA GLU A 321 -5.34 47.29 -178.66
C GLU A 321 -4.54 47.89 -177.49
N GLU A 322 -4.27 49.20 -177.47
CA GLU A 322 -3.67 49.90 -176.32
C GLU A 322 -4.61 49.86 -175.10
N MET A 323 -5.89 50.23 -175.24
CA MET A 323 -6.88 50.14 -174.14
C MET A 323 -6.99 48.71 -173.61
N LYS A 324 -7.06 47.72 -174.50
CA LYS A 324 -7.15 46.30 -174.16
C LYS A 324 -5.88 45.79 -173.46
N THR A 325 -4.72 46.26 -173.89
CA THR A 325 -3.43 46.00 -173.22
C THR A 325 -3.36 46.66 -171.85
N ASN A 326 -3.85 47.89 -171.70
CA ASN A 326 -3.87 48.61 -170.44
C ASN A 326 -4.85 47.99 -169.42
N VAL A 327 -6.04 47.54 -169.84
CA VAL A 327 -6.96 46.76 -168.97
C VAL A 327 -6.30 45.44 -168.55
N LYS A 328 -5.61 44.74 -169.47
CA LYS A 328 -4.91 43.49 -169.17
C LYS A 328 -3.72 43.69 -168.22
N ASN A 329 -2.98 44.80 -168.36
CA ASN A 329 -1.91 45.19 -167.44
C ASN A 329 -2.47 45.57 -166.05
N LEU A 330 -3.60 46.28 -165.99
CA LEU A 330 -4.26 46.63 -164.73
C LEU A 330 -4.77 45.39 -163.99
N LYS A 331 -5.36 44.43 -164.71
CA LYS A 331 -5.79 43.13 -164.17
C LYS A 331 -4.60 42.37 -163.58
N ARG A 332 -3.49 42.30 -164.34
CA ARG A 332 -2.24 41.67 -163.89
C ARG A 332 -1.64 42.36 -162.65
N PHE A 333 -1.64 43.69 -162.60
CA PHE A 333 -1.15 44.45 -161.45
C PHE A 333 -1.93 44.12 -160.16
N PHE A 334 -3.25 43.93 -160.23
CA PHE A 334 -4.04 43.50 -159.08
C PHE A 334 -3.89 42.01 -158.75
N GLU A 335 -3.63 41.14 -159.74
CA GLU A 335 -3.27 39.73 -159.53
C GLU A 335 -1.91 39.61 -158.81
N ASP A 336 -0.89 40.34 -159.27
CA ASP A 336 0.44 40.38 -158.65
C ASP A 336 0.34 40.89 -157.19
N LEU A 337 -0.36 42.00 -156.95
CA LEU A 337 -0.57 42.59 -155.62
C LEU A 337 -1.39 41.68 -154.69
N ALA A 338 -2.31 40.88 -155.23
CA ALA A 338 -3.03 39.85 -154.47
C ALA A 338 -2.13 38.66 -154.09
N THR A 339 -1.19 38.24 -154.95
CA THR A 339 -0.22 37.19 -154.60
C THR A 339 0.81 37.66 -153.57
N GLU A 340 1.27 38.90 -153.65
CA GLU A 340 2.17 39.47 -152.62
C GLU A 340 1.47 39.58 -151.25
N ALA A 341 0.20 39.99 -151.23
CA ALA A 341 -0.62 39.99 -150.01
C ALA A 341 -0.84 38.57 -149.44
N ALA A 342 -1.02 37.56 -150.29
CA ALA A 342 -1.10 36.17 -149.85
C ALA A 342 0.22 35.71 -149.18
N ILE A 343 1.37 36.04 -149.77
CA ILE A 343 2.71 35.71 -149.24
C ILE A 343 2.98 36.43 -147.90
N ASP A 344 2.47 37.64 -147.67
CA ASP A 344 2.57 38.30 -146.36
C ASP A 344 1.62 37.69 -145.32
N SER A 345 0.47 37.16 -145.74
CA SER A 345 -0.49 36.48 -144.85
C SER A 345 -0.03 35.10 -144.37
N ASP A 346 0.78 34.39 -145.17
CA ASP A 346 1.29 33.04 -144.84
C ASP A 346 2.50 33.07 -143.88
N LYS A 347 2.91 34.27 -143.43
CA LYS A 347 3.93 34.44 -142.38
C LYS A 347 3.32 34.11 -141.00
N PRO A 348 3.76 33.05 -140.30
CA PRO A 348 3.04 32.53 -139.13
C PRO A 348 3.02 33.50 -137.94
N VAL A 349 1.82 33.96 -137.58
CA VAL A 349 1.51 34.85 -136.43
C VAL A 349 2.13 34.37 -135.11
N ILE A 350 2.29 33.04 -134.97
CA ILE A 350 2.97 32.34 -133.85
C ILE A 350 4.30 33.03 -133.46
N VAL A 351 5.08 33.51 -134.44
CA VAL A 351 6.38 34.16 -134.18
C VAL A 351 6.19 35.48 -133.42
N LYS A 352 5.22 36.33 -133.80
CA LYS A 352 4.94 37.62 -133.15
C LYS A 352 4.55 37.41 -131.68
N ASN A 353 3.65 36.48 -131.39
CA ASN A 353 3.15 36.25 -130.03
C ASN A 353 4.20 35.59 -129.12
N SER A 354 5.08 34.73 -129.66
CA SER A 354 6.13 34.05 -128.89
C SER A 354 7.10 35.00 -128.16
N ILE A 355 7.42 36.14 -128.77
CA ILE A 355 8.37 37.13 -128.25
C ILE A 355 7.75 37.93 -127.09
N HIS A 356 6.44 38.22 -127.16
CA HIS A 356 5.73 38.90 -126.08
C HIS A 356 5.54 37.99 -124.86
N ALA A 357 5.14 36.72 -125.06
CA ALA A 357 5.00 35.75 -123.98
C ALA A 357 6.30 35.57 -123.17
N ARG A 358 7.45 35.40 -123.87
CA ARG A 358 8.77 35.28 -123.20
C ARG A 358 9.15 36.53 -122.40
N LYS A 359 8.83 37.74 -122.88
CA LYS A 359 9.06 38.99 -122.13
C LYS A 359 8.19 39.10 -120.87
N THR A 360 6.94 38.65 -120.91
CA THR A 360 6.04 38.68 -119.74
C THR A 360 6.47 37.70 -118.66
N ILE A 361 6.80 36.45 -119.02
CA ILE A 361 7.30 35.44 -118.07
C ILE A 361 8.59 35.90 -117.39
N ALA A 362 9.55 36.47 -118.16
CA ALA A 362 10.79 37.00 -117.62
C ALA A 362 10.60 38.17 -116.62
N ARG A 363 9.47 38.88 -116.68
CA ARG A 363 9.06 39.89 -115.67
C ARG A 363 8.44 39.24 -114.43
N ARG A 364 7.47 38.31 -114.61
CA ARG A 364 6.79 37.58 -113.50
C ARG A 364 7.83 36.84 -112.60
N VAL A 365 8.89 36.29 -113.19
CA VAL A 365 10.00 35.63 -112.46
C VAL A 365 10.89 36.61 -111.66
N LYS A 366 10.97 37.89 -112.05
CA LYS A 366 11.73 38.90 -111.30
C LYS A 366 10.96 39.46 -110.10
N THR A 367 9.64 39.62 -110.17
CA THR A 367 8.83 40.08 -109.03
C THR A 367 8.76 39.02 -107.93
N MET A 368 8.50 37.75 -108.27
CA MET A 368 8.41 36.67 -107.27
C MET A 368 9.72 36.44 -106.47
N LYS A 369 10.88 36.80 -107.03
CA LYS A 369 12.18 36.76 -106.32
C LYS A 369 12.36 37.91 -105.32
N LEU A 370 11.53 38.93 -105.37
CA LEU A 370 11.55 40.08 -104.47
C LEU A 370 10.66 39.81 -103.23
N ASP A 371 9.48 39.23 -103.42
CA ASP A 371 8.56 38.90 -102.33
C ASP A 371 9.11 37.79 -101.41
N ARG A 372 9.68 36.71 -101.99
CA ARG A 372 10.40 35.67 -101.21
C ARG A 372 11.58 36.21 -100.38
N ARG A 373 12.10 37.41 -100.68
CA ARG A 373 13.17 38.05 -99.88
C ARG A 373 12.66 38.88 -98.69
N LYS A 374 11.39 39.30 -98.68
CA LYS A 374 10.80 39.98 -97.50
C LYS A 374 10.41 39.00 -96.40
N SER A 375 9.76 37.87 -96.73
CA SER A 375 9.33 36.88 -95.73
C SER A 375 10.50 36.25 -94.95
N ASN A 376 11.66 36.06 -95.57
CA ASN A 376 12.84 35.54 -94.88
C ASN A 376 13.52 36.55 -93.93
N SER A 377 13.15 37.83 -93.96
CA SER A 377 13.82 38.89 -93.18
C SER A 377 13.34 39.03 -91.73
N ILE A 378 12.30 38.30 -91.32
CA ILE A 378 11.65 38.45 -89.99
C ILE A 378 11.91 37.24 -89.07
N ARG A 379 12.38 36.10 -89.61
CA ARG A 379 12.48 34.82 -88.86
C ARG A 379 13.89 34.39 -88.45
N ILE A 380 14.88 35.30 -88.45
CA ILE A 380 16.28 35.00 -88.05
C ILE A 380 16.80 36.01 -87.00
N ARG A 381 16.12 36.02 -85.84
CA ARG A 381 16.67 36.26 -84.50
C ARG A 381 15.82 35.38 -83.55
N SER A 382 16.36 34.51 -82.71
CA SER A 382 17.78 34.12 -82.53
C SER A 382 17.85 32.76 -81.82
N THR A 383 18.76 31.88 -82.27
CA THR A 383 19.15 30.65 -81.58
C THR A 383 20.63 30.71 -81.19
N ASN A 384 20.99 30.31 -79.96
CA ASN A 384 22.14 29.44 -79.65
C ASN A 384 22.39 29.21 -78.14
N LEU A 385 23.26 28.23 -77.86
CA LEU A 385 23.79 27.75 -76.57
C LEU A 385 22.79 26.83 -75.81
N GLU A 386 23.03 25.51 -75.64
CA GLU A 386 24.11 24.79 -74.93
C GLU A 386 23.99 24.91 -73.38
N GLN A 387 24.21 23.89 -72.52
CA GLN A 387 24.67 22.47 -72.59
C GLN A 387 24.26 21.76 -71.25
N VAL A 388 24.34 20.44 -70.92
CA VAL A 388 24.88 19.19 -71.51
C VAL A 388 24.37 17.90 -70.77
N LYS A 389 24.36 16.73 -71.45
CA LYS A 389 24.40 15.31 -70.97
C LYS A 389 23.29 14.68 -70.08
N MET A 390 22.94 13.44 -70.46
CA MET A 390 22.17 12.43 -69.70
C MET A 390 23.07 11.59 -68.77
N LYS A 391 22.48 10.86 -67.79
CA LYS A 391 22.85 9.46 -67.48
C LYS A 391 21.83 8.69 -66.61
N LEU A 392 21.66 7.41 -66.95
CA LEU A 392 21.00 6.32 -66.19
C LEU A 392 22.02 5.14 -66.13
N PRO A 393 21.71 3.97 -65.54
CA PRO A 393 21.40 3.69 -64.12
C PRO A 393 22.28 2.52 -63.57
N ARG A 394 22.10 2.07 -62.32
CA ARG A 394 21.97 0.62 -61.92
C ARG A 394 21.88 0.37 -60.40
N ARG A 395 21.53 -0.88 -60.05
CA ARG A 395 21.25 -1.46 -58.72
C ARG A 395 22.48 -2.12 -58.06
N ALA A 396 22.27 -2.53 -56.79
CA ALA A 396 22.83 -3.70 -56.09
C ALA A 396 24.23 -3.58 -55.45
N ALA A 397 24.55 -4.29 -54.36
CA ALA A 397 23.74 -4.91 -53.28
C ALA A 397 24.67 -5.44 -52.15
N THR A 398 24.09 -5.91 -51.03
CA THR A 398 24.70 -6.84 -50.02
C THR A 398 25.89 -6.29 -49.20
N THR A 399 26.22 -6.73 -47.97
CA THR A 399 25.75 -7.88 -47.14
C THR A 399 26.09 -7.67 -45.65
N TYR A 400 25.38 -8.35 -44.72
CA TYR A 400 25.78 -8.70 -43.32
C TYR A 400 26.10 -7.53 -42.35
N MET A 401 25.70 -7.47 -41.07
CA MET A 401 24.88 -8.24 -40.10
C MET A 401 24.41 -7.20 -39.01
N LYS A 402 23.60 -7.44 -37.95
CA LYS A 402 23.02 -8.61 -37.25
C LYS A 402 21.72 -8.17 -36.52
N GLY A 403 21.03 -9.08 -35.81
CA GLY A 403 20.13 -8.77 -34.67
C GLY A 403 20.76 -9.20 -33.31
N PRO A 404 20.00 -9.40 -32.21
CA PRO A 404 18.55 -9.26 -31.97
C PRO A 404 18.23 -7.90 -31.28
N ILE A 405 17.08 -7.53 -30.69
CA ILE A 405 15.79 -8.17 -30.28
C ILE A 405 15.74 -8.90 -28.90
N SER A 406 15.51 -8.13 -27.84
CA SER A 406 14.76 -8.47 -26.60
C SER A 406 14.24 -7.14 -26.02
N ASP A 407 13.06 -6.98 -25.41
CA ASP A 407 12.04 -7.92 -24.88
C ASP A 407 12.54 -8.83 -23.75
N GLU A 408 12.60 -8.27 -22.55
CA GLU A 408 12.58 -8.98 -21.26
C GLU A 408 11.77 -8.15 -20.24
N ASP A 409 10.54 -8.60 -20.04
CA ASP A 409 9.68 -8.57 -18.85
C ASP A 409 9.34 -7.26 -18.09
N LEU A 410 8.04 -6.94 -18.20
CA LEU A 410 7.24 -6.42 -17.09
C LEU A 410 7.24 -7.40 -15.91
N GLN A 411 7.23 -6.86 -14.70
CA GLN A 411 6.86 -7.55 -13.44
C GLN A 411 7.75 -8.73 -12.98
N GLU A 412 8.54 -8.50 -11.93
CA GLU A 412 8.59 -9.49 -10.84
C GLU A 412 8.33 -8.79 -9.49
N LEU A 413 7.17 -9.10 -8.90
CA LEU A 413 6.87 -8.83 -7.50
C LEU A 413 7.46 -9.96 -6.66
N MET A 414 7.86 -9.63 -5.42
CA MET A 414 8.32 -10.54 -4.36
C MET A 414 9.74 -11.13 -4.50
N ASN A 415 10.68 -10.56 -3.73
CA ASN A 415 11.53 -11.41 -2.89
C ASN A 415 11.84 -10.74 -1.53
N PRO A 416 11.27 -11.21 -0.40
CA PRO A 416 11.47 -10.61 0.91
C PRO A 416 12.68 -11.22 1.64
N ASN A 417 13.81 -10.50 1.74
CA ASN A 417 14.95 -10.95 2.55
C ASN A 417 15.85 -9.84 3.15
N SER A 418 15.26 -8.76 3.66
CA SER A 418 15.94 -7.84 4.58
C SER A 418 15.79 -8.31 6.03
N ARG A 419 16.74 -9.15 6.50
CA ARG A 419 16.79 -9.59 7.91
C ARG A 419 17.03 -8.42 8.85
N ILE A 420 15.98 -7.92 9.50
CA ILE A 420 16.11 -7.02 10.66
C ILE A 420 16.62 -7.86 11.84
N SER A 421 17.88 -7.65 12.22
CA SER A 421 18.49 -8.28 13.41
C SER A 421 18.03 -7.56 14.67
N ILE A 422 16.93 -8.01 15.28
CA ILE A 422 16.52 -7.56 16.62
C ILE A 422 17.52 -8.12 17.64
N SER A 423 18.24 -7.24 18.33
CA SER A 423 19.12 -7.59 19.45
C SER A 423 18.32 -7.62 20.76
N PRO A 424 18.26 -8.74 21.49
CA PRO A 424 17.64 -8.79 22.80
C PRO A 424 18.67 -8.51 23.90
N ASN A 425 18.71 -7.28 24.43
CA ASN A 425 19.12 -7.00 25.83
C ASN A 425 18.99 -5.51 26.19
N ALA A 426 17.95 -5.16 26.96
CA ALA A 426 17.85 -3.88 27.67
C ALA A 426 17.06 -4.08 28.98
N SER A 427 17.73 -4.57 30.03
CA SER A 427 17.11 -4.78 31.34
C SER A 427 16.91 -3.44 32.06
N ILE A 428 15.67 -2.93 32.05
CA ILE A 428 15.28 -1.75 32.83
C ILE A 428 15.09 -2.17 34.28
N LYS A 429 16.05 -1.85 35.14
CA LYS A 429 15.92 -1.98 36.60
C LYS A 429 15.06 -0.83 37.14
N THR A 430 13.76 -1.06 37.30
CA THR A 430 12.89 -0.14 38.04
C THR A 430 13.32 -0.11 39.50
N LYS A 431 13.92 0.99 39.94
CA LYS A 431 14.41 1.16 41.31
C LYS A 431 13.24 1.58 42.21
N VAL A 432 12.73 0.64 43.01
CA VAL A 432 11.78 0.96 44.09
C VAL A 432 12.41 1.97 45.04
N VAL A 433 11.67 3.04 45.35
CA VAL A 433 12.04 4.03 46.36
C VAL A 433 10.94 4.02 47.41
N PHE A 434 11.24 3.46 48.58
CA PHE A 434 10.48 3.72 49.79
C PHE A 434 10.85 5.11 50.32
N THR A 435 9.84 5.88 50.72
CA THR A 435 10.00 7.06 51.58
C THR A 435 8.97 6.97 52.70
N GLU A 436 9.36 6.37 53.82
CA GLU A 436 8.63 6.50 55.09
C GLU A 436 8.79 7.95 55.57
N HIS A 437 7.71 8.67 55.87
CA HIS A 437 7.72 9.89 56.68
C HIS A 437 6.36 10.08 57.37
N LEU A 438 6.35 9.80 58.69
CA LEU A 438 5.40 10.22 59.72
C LEU A 438 3.90 9.95 59.44
#